data_AF-A0A1Z2XNI3-F1
#
_entry.id   AF-A0A1Z2XNI3-F1
#
_cell.length_a   1.000
_cell.length_b   1.000
_cell.length_c   1.000
_cell.angle_alpha   90.00
_cell.angle_beta   90.00
_cell.angle_gamma   90.00
#
_symmetry.space_group_name_H-M   'P 1'
#
loop_
_entity.id
_entity.type
_entity.pdbx_description
1 polymer ?
#
loop_
_entity_poly.entity_id
_entity_poly.type
_entity_poly.pdbx_seq_one_letter_code
_entity_poly.pdbx_strand_id
1 'polypeptide(L)' 'MPAKKLNFESAMGRLQEIVERLESGEAPLEEAMALFEEGAKLSALCYNTLDRAQLKVTELAVLPGEAESDG' A
#
# COMPACT_ATOMS: atom_id res chain seq x y z
N MET A 1 -19.23 -17.28 2.98
CA MET A 1 -19.12 -15.95 2.33
C MET A 1 -17.67 -15.76 1.91
N PRO A 2 -17.35 -15.34 0.67
CA PRO A 2 -15.96 -15.20 0.26
C PRO A 2 -15.29 -14.09 1.08
N ALA A 3 -14.10 -14.37 1.60
CA ALA A 3 -13.31 -13.40 2.34
C ALA A 3 -13.14 -12.12 1.50
N LYS A 4 -13.53 -10.97 2.06
CA LYS A 4 -13.43 -9.67 1.42
C LYS A 4 -11.94 -9.42 1.16
N LYS A 5 -11.51 -9.42 -0.11
CA LYS A 5 -10.13 -9.07 -0.46
C LYS A 5 -9.87 -7.66 0.08
N LEU A 6 -8.83 -7.51 0.90
CA LEU A 6 -8.37 -6.22 1.36
C LEU A 6 -7.96 -5.39 0.13
N ASN A 7 -8.62 -4.25 -0.09
CA ASN A 7 -8.23 -3.29 -1.13
C ASN A 7 -7.25 -2.25 -0.54
N PHE A 8 -6.65 -1.44 -1.42
CA PHE A 8 -5.65 -0.44 -1.03
C PHE A 8 -6.18 0.49 0.07
N GLU A 9 -7.40 1.00 -0.09
CA GLU A 9 -8.01 1.97 0.82
C GLU A 9 -8.23 1.36 2.21
N SER A 10 -8.71 0.11 2.28
CA SER A 10 -8.88 -0.58 3.57
C SER A 10 -7.54 -0.89 4.23
N ALA A 11 -6.53 -1.28 3.44
CA ALA A 11 -5.20 -1.57 3.95
C ALA A 11 -4.52 -0.32 4.51
N MET A 12 -4.64 0.81 3.79
CA MET A 12 -4.10 2.10 4.22
C MET A 12 -4.81 2.64 5.46
N GLY A 13 -6.14 2.54 5.52
CA GLY A 13 -6.91 2.94 6.70
C GLY A 13 -6.50 2.14 7.93
N ARG A 14 -6.39 0.81 7.80
CA ARG A 14 -5.92 -0.04 8.91
C ARG A 14 -4.48 0.28 9.32
N LEU A 15 -3.60 0.56 8.36
CA LEU A 15 -2.22 0.94 8.65
C LEU A 15 -2.15 2.26 9.45
N GLN A 16 -2.99 3.25 9.12
CA GLN A 16 -3.10 4.49 9.89
C GLN A 16 -3.54 4.24 11.34
N GLU A 17 -4.59 3.44 11.55
CA GLU A 17 -5.06 3.08 12.90
C GLU A 17 -3.94 2.42 13.72
N ILE A 18 -3.15 1.53 13.10
CA ILE A 18 -2.02 0.86 13.75
C ILE A 18 -0.95 1.86 14.15
N VAL A 19 -0.58 2.79 13.25
CA VAL A 19 0.42 3.82 13.53
C VAL A 19 -0.05 4.70 14.69
N GLU A 20 -1.28 5.19 14.66
CA GLU A 20 -1.86 5.99 15.74
C GLU A 20 -1.83 5.25 17.09
N ARG A 21 -2.16 3.95 17.09
CA ARG A 21 -2.15 3.12 18.29
C ARG A 21 -0.73 2.87 18.83
N LEU A 22 0.25 2.70 17.95
CA LEU A 22 1.65 2.52 18.36
C LEU A 22 2.25 3.84 18.88
N GLU A 23 1.93 4.97 18.24
CA GLU A 23 2.40 6.30 18.62
C GLU A 23 1.82 6.78 19.96
N SER A 24 0.62 6.33 20.34
CA SER A 24 0.06 6.66 21.65
C SER A 24 0.88 6.09 22.81
N GLY A 25 1.65 5.01 22.58
CA GLY A 25 2.45 4.34 23.60
C GLY A 25 1.62 3.61 24.68
N GLU A 26 0.31 3.50 24.49
CA GLU A 26 -0.61 2.89 25.45
C GLU A 26 -0.74 1.37 25.27
N ALA A 27 -0.28 0.83 24.14
CA ALA A 27 -0.34 -0.59 23.84
C ALA A 27 0.68 -1.38 24.70
N PRO A 28 0.26 -2.45 25.42
CA PRO A 28 1.19 -3.40 26.03
C PRO A 28 2.17 -3.97 25.00
N LEU A 29 3.34 -4.44 25.45
CA LEU A 29 4.41 -4.90 24.56
C LEU A 29 3.92 -5.97 23.56
N GLU A 30 3.16 -6.96 24.03
CA GLU A 30 2.64 -8.03 23.19
C GLU A 30 1.66 -7.50 22.12
N GLU A 31 0.83 -6.52 22.47
CA GLU A 31 -0.08 -5.86 21.51
C GLU A 31 0.73 -5.04 20.51
N ALA A 32 1.72 -4.27 20.97
CA ALA A 32 2.59 -3.46 20.12
C ALA A 32 3.37 -4.32 19.10
N MET A 33 3.86 -5.49 19.52
CA MET A 33 4.51 -6.44 18.62
C MET A 33 3.56 -6.96 17.54
N ALA A 34 2.33 -7.35 17.93
CA ALA A 34 1.32 -7.81 16.97
C ALA A 34 0.91 -6.71 15.98
N LEU A 35 0.69 -5.49 16.48
CA LEU A 35 0.37 -4.31 15.67
C LEU A 35 1.51 -3.99 14.69
N PHE A 36 2.76 -4.07 15.12
CA PHE A 36 3.91 -3.85 14.26
C PHE A 36 3.99 -4.89 13.12
N GLU A 37 3.82 -6.18 13.44
CA GLU A 37 3.80 -7.23 12.42
C GLU A 37 2.67 -7.05 11.40
N GLU A 38 1.48 -6.67 11.86
CA GLU A 38 0.34 -6.35 10.99
C GLU A 38 0.65 -5.15 10.10
N GLY A 39 1.14 -4.06 10.70
CA GLY A 39 1.51 -2.82 10.01
C GLY A 39 2.58 -3.05 8.94
N ALA A 40 3.59 -3.87 9.21
CA ALA A 40 4.63 -4.21 8.24
C ALA A 40 4.04 -4.94 7.00
N LYS A 41 3.11 -5.87 7.21
CA LYS A 41 2.43 -6.59 6.12
C LYS A 41 1.55 -5.65 5.29
N LEU A 42 0.80 -4.77 5.95
CA LEU A 42 -0.05 -3.78 5.28
C LEU A 42 0.78 -2.77 4.48
N SER A 43 1.89 -2.29 5.04
CA SER A 43 2.81 -1.38 4.35
C SER A 43 3.37 -2.01 3.07
N ALA A 44 3.84 -3.26 3.14
CA ALA A 44 4.29 -4.00 1.97
C ALA A 44 3.18 -4.18 0.91
N LEU A 45 1.94 -4.45 1.34
CA LEU A 45 0.79 -4.57 0.44
C LEU A 45 0.47 -3.24 -0.25
N CYS A 46 0.46 -2.13 0.49
CA CYS A 46 0.24 -0.79 -0.06
C CYS A 46 1.31 -0.43 -1.08
N TYR A 47 2.59 -0.62 -0.74
CA TYR A 47 3.71 -0.39 -1.65
C TYR A 47 3.57 -1.19 -2.95
N ASN A 48 3.37 -2.50 -2.85
CA ASN A 48 3.22 -3.37 -4.03
C ASN A 48 1.99 -3.02 -4.88
N THR A 49 0.97 -2.40 -4.29
CA THR A 49 -0.22 -1.96 -5.03
C THR A 49 0.07 -0.68 -5.81
N LEU A 50 0.75 0.28 -5.18
CA LEU A 50 1.17 1.52 -5.83
C LEU A 50 2.19 1.28 -6.93
N ASP A 51 3.17 0.39 -6.71
CA ASP A 51 4.17 0.02 -7.70
C ASP A 51 3.52 -0.56 -8.98
N ARG A 52 2.56 -1.49 -8.81
CA ARG A 52 1.77 -2.04 -9.92
C ARG A 52 0.92 -0.98 -10.63
N ALA A 53 0.33 -0.04 -9.88
CA ALA A 53 -0.42 1.05 -10.47
C ALA A 53 0.49 1.97 -11.28
N GLN A 54 1.68 2.29 -10.76
CA GLN A 54 2.68 3.11 -11.43
C GLN A 54 3.18 2.48 -12.73
N LEU A 55 3.53 1.19 -12.71
CA LEU A 55 3.92 0.45 -13.92
C LEU A 55 2.85 0.53 -15.00
N LYS A 56 1.58 0.33 -14.62
CA LYS A 56 0.45 0.42 -15.56
C LYS A 56 0.29 1.84 -16.12
N VAL A 57 0.48 2.87 -15.31
CA VAL A 57 0.45 4.27 -15.79
C VAL A 57 1.58 4.50 -16.79
N THR A 58 2.79 4.03 -16.49
CA THR A 58 3.95 4.15 -17.38
C THR A 58 3.71 3.42 -18.72
N GLU A 59 3.19 2.20 -18.70
CA GLU A 59 2.84 1.46 -19.93
C GLU A 59 1.81 2.22 -20.78
N LEU A 60 0.78 2.78 -20.15
CA LEU A 60 -0.24 3.56 -20.85
C LEU A 60 0.30 4.88 -21.39
N ALA A 61 1.24 5.52 -20.70
CA ALA A 61 1.89 6.75 -21.15
C ALA A 61 2.88 6.53 -22.31
N VAL A 62 3.40 5.30 -22.46
CA VAL A 62 4.32 4.91 -23.55
C VAL A 62 3.57 4.50 -24.84
N LEU A 63 2.23 4.43 -24.82
CA LEU A 63 1.43 4.23 -26.03
C LEU A 63 1.35 5.54 -26.86
N PRO A 64 1.53 5.49 -28.19
CA PRO A 64 2.43 6.41 -28.89
C PRO A 64 1.76 7.72 -29.34
N GLY A 65 2.34 8.84 -28.88
CA GLY A 65 2.21 10.17 -29.49
C GLY A 65 3.52 10.75 -30.01
N GLU A 66 4.65 10.08 -29.75
CA GLU A 66 5.99 10.58 -30.10
C GLU A 66 6.81 9.42 -30.67
N ALA A 67 6.41 8.94 -31.85
CA ALA A 67 7.41 8.45 -32.79
C ALA A 67 8.12 9.70 -33.31
N GLU A 68 9.29 9.98 -32.75
CA GLU A 68 10.20 11.02 -33.21
C GLU A 68 10.30 10.97 -34.73
N SER A 69 9.71 11.98 -35.38
CA SER A 69 10.08 12.41 -36.72
C SER A 69 11.42 13.12 -36.60
N ASP A 70 12.49 12.36 -36.38
CA ASP A 70 13.86 12.85 -36.59
C ASP A 70 14.21 12.59 -38.06
N GLY A 71 14.24 13.68 -38.84
CA GLY A 71 14.69 13.73 -40.22
C GLY A 71 15.82 14.73 -40.35
#